data_AF-A0A0N0SL60-F1
#
_entry.id   AF-A0A0N0SL60-F1
#
_cell.length_a   1.000
_cell.length_b   1.000
_cell.length_c   1.000
_cell.angle_alpha   90.00
_cell.angle_beta   90.00
_cell.angle_gamma   90.00
#
_symmetry.space_group_name_H-M   'P 1'
#
loop_
_entity.id
_entity.type
_entity.pdbx_description
1 polymer ?
#
loop_
_entity_poly.entity_id
_entity_poly.type
_entity_poly.pdbx_seq_one_letter_code
_entity_poly.pdbx_strand_id
1 'polypeptide(L)'
;MLAAAVLAGGGAQAYAASSSAAPEQASVAPAAPTAASASGIWIWTGEFASHLEAEANYWVLYGLGAATQMLIEYSGHSTWVLYIQ
;
A
#
# COMPACT_ATOMS: atom_id res chain seq x y z
N MET A 1 -6.72 -14.30 27.08
CA MET A 1 -6.06 -12.98 27.00
C MET A 1 -4.60 -13.21 26.70
N LEU A 2 -4.10 -12.73 25.57
CA LEU A 2 -2.67 -12.74 25.27
C LEU A 2 -2.31 -11.37 24.69
N ALA A 3 -1.48 -10.64 25.44
CA ALA A 3 -0.91 -9.37 25.06
C ALA A 3 0.33 -9.62 24.19
N ALA A 4 0.51 -8.79 23.17
CA ALA A 4 1.81 -8.59 22.54
C ALA A 4 1.99 -7.09 22.31
N ALA A 5 2.83 -6.49 23.16
CA ALA A 5 3.34 -5.14 22.98
C ALA A 5 4.33 -5.13 21.81
N VAL A 6 4.25 -4.11 20.96
CA VAL A 6 5.41 -3.70 20.15
C VAL A 6 5.70 -2.24 20.43
N LEU A 7 6.98 -2.05 20.71
CA LEU A 7 7.68 -0.95 21.34
C LEU A 7 7.76 0.30 20.45
N ALA A 8 7.81 1.46 21.11
CA ALA A 8 8.05 2.76 20.54
C ALA A 8 9.44 2.93 19.87
N GLY A 9 9.51 3.89 18.94
CA GLY A 9 10.73 4.54 18.46
C GLY A 9 10.35 5.45 17.29
N GLY A 10 10.40 6.78 17.34
CA GLY A 10 11.43 7.63 17.93
C GLY A 10 12.41 8.02 16.84
N GLY A 11 12.16 9.13 16.13
CA GLY A 11 13.04 9.59 15.05
C GLY A 11 12.55 10.86 14.36
N ALA A 12 12.53 11.98 15.08
CA ALA A 12 12.52 13.30 14.45
C ALA A 12 13.91 13.55 13.86
N GLN A 13 14.00 13.87 12.58
CA GLN A 13 15.19 14.50 12.00
C GLN A 13 14.76 15.80 11.34
N ALA A 14 14.93 16.88 12.10
CA ALA A 14 15.05 18.22 11.55
C ALA A 14 16.31 18.26 10.68
N TYR A 15 16.18 18.73 9.43
CA TYR A 15 17.33 19.13 8.64
C TYR A 15 17.16 20.57 8.19
N ALA A 16 18.27 21.29 8.35
CA ALA A 16 18.38 22.73 8.45
C ALA A 16 18.07 23.48 7.15
N ALA A 17 17.55 24.69 7.30
CA ALA A 17 17.56 25.70 6.25
C ALA A 17 19.01 26.13 5.98
N SER A 18 19.44 26.01 4.72
CA SER A 18 20.62 26.70 4.18
C SER A 18 20.25 27.32 2.83
N SER A 19 20.64 28.58 2.69
CA SER A 19 20.28 29.54 1.66
C SER A 19 20.94 29.32 0.29
N SER A 20 20.16 29.65 -0.76
CA SER A 20 20.50 30.32 -2.03
C SER A 20 21.76 29.92 -2.80
N ALA A 21 21.54 29.15 -3.86
CA ALA A 21 22.21 29.33 -5.16
C ALA A 21 21.29 28.82 -6.28
N ALA A 22 20.92 29.70 -7.20
CA ALA A 22 20.48 29.37 -8.56
C ALA A 22 21.54 29.98 -9.50
N PRO A 23 21.73 29.51 -10.75
CA PRO A 23 20.78 28.75 -11.56
C PRO A 23 21.40 27.61 -12.40
N GLU A 24 20.53 27.03 -13.23
CA GLU A 24 20.77 26.21 -14.42
C GLU A 24 20.80 24.68 -14.28
N GLN A 25 20.10 24.09 -15.26
CA GLN A 25 20.25 22.76 -15.82
C GLN A 25 19.29 21.64 -15.37
N ALA A 26 18.65 21.09 -16.41
CA ALA A 26 17.86 19.88 -16.50
C ALA A 26 16.50 19.89 -15.77
N SER A 27 15.44 20.18 -16.54
CA SER A 27 14.12 19.60 -16.27
C SER A 27 14.23 18.08 -16.43
N VAL A 28 14.71 17.40 -15.37
CA VAL A 28 14.52 15.96 -15.21
C VAL A 28 13.04 15.80 -14.95
N ALA A 29 12.29 15.42 -16.00
CA ALA A 29 10.94 14.90 -15.81
C ALA A 29 11.03 13.85 -14.69
N PRO A 30 10.12 13.84 -13.70
CA PRO A 30 10.12 12.79 -12.71
C PRO A 30 10.05 11.49 -13.50
N ALA A 31 11.14 10.70 -13.45
CA ALA A 31 11.06 9.32 -13.84
C ALA A 31 10.00 8.75 -12.93
N ALA A 32 8.78 8.62 -13.47
CA ALA A 32 7.74 7.85 -12.82
C ALA A 32 8.44 6.56 -12.41
N PRO A 33 8.40 6.17 -11.13
CA PRO A 33 8.94 4.88 -10.77
C PRO A 33 8.19 3.89 -11.64
N THR A 34 8.86 3.39 -12.68
CA THR A 34 8.50 2.13 -13.31
C THR A 34 8.77 1.15 -12.19
N ALA A 35 7.78 1.00 -11.32
CA ALA A 35 7.73 -0.05 -10.34
C ALA A 35 7.80 -1.30 -11.21
N ALA A 36 9.02 -1.86 -11.32
CA ALA A 36 9.21 -3.23 -11.71
C ALA A 36 8.14 -3.98 -10.93
N SER A 37 7.20 -4.60 -11.64
CA SER A 37 6.06 -5.29 -11.06
C SER A 37 6.58 -6.19 -9.96
N ALA A 38 6.54 -5.70 -8.72
CA ALA A 38 6.87 -6.50 -7.57
C ALA A 38 5.80 -7.56 -7.61
N SER A 39 6.19 -8.82 -7.84
CA SER A 39 5.33 -9.97 -7.62
C SER A 39 4.81 -9.81 -6.20
N GLY A 40 3.59 -9.29 -6.09
CA GLY A 40 3.04 -8.79 -4.84
C GLY A 40 3.02 -9.90 -3.81
N ILE A 41 3.72 -9.73 -2.68
CA ILE A 41 3.56 -10.66 -1.56
C ILE A 41 2.22 -10.30 -0.92
N TRP A 42 1.16 -11.01 -1.29
CA TRP A 42 -0.16 -10.85 -0.70
C TRP A 42 -0.11 -11.27 0.78
N ILE A 43 -0.34 -10.31 1.68
CA ILE A 43 -0.23 -10.51 3.13
C ILE A 43 -1.54 -11.01 3.74
N TRP A 44 -2.65 -10.81 3.04
CA TRP A 44 -3.97 -11.22 3.49
C TRP A 44 -4.82 -11.68 2.30
N THR A 45 -5.67 -12.67 2.55
CA THR A 45 -6.64 -13.18 1.58
C THR A 45 -8.00 -13.42 2.24
N GLY A 46 -9.08 -13.16 1.50
CA GLY A 46 -10.44 -13.43 1.93
C GLY A 46 -11.36 -13.78 0.77
N GLU A 47 -12.30 -14.68 1.00
CA GLU A 47 -13.29 -15.13 0.02
C GLU A 47 -14.65 -14.45 0.23
N PHE A 48 -15.26 -14.00 -0.87
CA PHE A 48 -16.50 -13.24 -0.88
C PHE A 48 -17.50 -13.82 -1.87
N ALA A 49 -18.80 -13.63 -1.61
CA ALA A 49 -19.86 -14.15 -2.48
C ALA A 49 -20.04 -13.30 -3.75
N SER A 50 -19.54 -12.06 -3.76
CA SER A 50 -19.57 -11.19 -4.92
C SER A 50 -18.31 -10.34 -5.05
N HIS A 51 -18.03 -9.91 -6.28
CA HIS A 51 -16.94 -8.96 -6.56
C HIS A 51 -17.10 -7.65 -5.78
N LEU A 52 -18.34 -7.17 -5.65
CA LEU A 52 -18.64 -5.92 -4.94
C LEU A 52 -18.33 -6.03 -3.44
N GLU A 53 -18.62 -7.16 -2.81
CA GLU A 53 -18.26 -7.39 -1.40
C GLU A 53 -16.75 -7.42 -1.19
N ALA A 54 -15.99 -8.05 -2.10
CA ALA A 54 -14.54 -8.01 -2.08
C ALA A 54 -14.01 -6.57 -2.19
N GLU A 55 -14.50 -5.79 -3.15
CA GLU A 55 -14.11 -4.37 -3.29
C GLU A 55 -14.47 -3.53 -2.07
N ALA A 56 -15.68 -3.71 -1.52
CA ALA A 56 -16.11 -2.97 -0.34
C ALA A 56 -15.19 -3.24 0.87
N ASN A 57 -14.78 -4.50 1.08
CA ASN A 57 -13.84 -4.85 2.14
C ASN A 57 -12.47 -4.23 1.91
N TYR A 58 -11.97 -4.20 0.66
CA TYR A 58 -10.75 -3.49 0.33
C TYR A 58 -10.84 -2.00 0.71
N TRP A 59 -11.91 -1.31 0.33
CA TRP A 59 -12.04 0.13 0.62
C TRP A 59 -12.11 0.45 2.11
N VAL A 60 -12.73 -0.42 2.91
CA VAL A 60 -12.70 -0.30 4.38
C VAL A 60 -11.27 -0.44 4.89
N LEU A 61 -10.53 -1.45 4.43
CA LEU A 61 -9.15 -1.68 4.87
C LEU A 61 -8.19 -0.58 4.41
N TYR A 62 -8.38 -0.08 3.19
CA TYR A 62 -7.65 1.07 2.65
C TYR A 62 -7.91 2.33 3.48
N GLY A 63 -9.18 2.62 3.82
CA GLY A 63 -9.54 3.75 4.67
C GLY A 63 -8.96 3.69 6.09
N LEU A 64 -8.66 2.49 6.58
CA LEU A 64 -7.97 2.26 7.86
C LEU A 64 -6.44 2.26 7.74
N GLY A 65 -5.89 2.37 6.53
CA GLY A 65 -4.44 2.29 6.28
C GLY A 65 -3.86 0.88 6.43
N ALA A 66 -4.70 -0.17 6.39
CA ALA A 66 -4.31 -1.57 6.51
C ALA A 66 -4.11 -2.29 5.16
N ALA A 67 -4.36 -1.58 4.05
CA ALA A 67 -4.24 -2.09 2.69
C ALA A 67 -3.67 -0.99 1.77
N THR A 68 -2.84 -1.39 0.82
CA THR A 68 -2.19 -0.50 -0.16
C THR A 68 -2.45 -0.93 -1.60
N GLN A 69 -2.68 -2.23 -1.83
CA GLN A 69 -3.02 -2.78 -3.15
C GLN A 69 -4.05 -3.90 -3.02
N MET A 70 -4.85 -4.10 -4.07
CA MET A 70 -5.79 -5.20 -4.20
C MET A 70 -5.57 -6.01 -5.48
N LEU A 71 -5.84 -7.31 -5.39
CA LEU A 71 -6.10 -8.19 -6.53
C LEU A 71 -7.36 -8.99 -6.22
N ILE A 72 -8.30 -9.04 -7.16
CA ILE A 72 -9.54 -9.82 -7.02
C ILE A 72 -9.57 -10.88 -8.11
N GLU A 73 -9.66 -12.14 -7.72
CA GLU A 73 -9.70 -13.28 -8.64
C GLU A 73 -10.97 -14.11 -8.44
N TYR A 74 -11.47 -14.71 -9.53
CA TYR A 74 -12.60 -15.62 -9.47
C TYR A 74 -12.11 -17.04 -9.16
N SER A 75 -12.59 -17.65 -8.06
CA SER A 75 -12.11 -18.94 -7.55
C SER A 75 -12.67 -20.17 -8.29
N GLY A 76 -13.59 -19.98 -9.25
CA GLY A 76 -14.30 -21.07 -9.91
C GLY A 76 -15.54 -21.58 -9.18
N HIS A 77 -15.69 -21.31 -7.87
CA HIS A 77 -16.82 -21.79 -7.04
C HIS A 77 -17.91 -20.74 -6.81
N SER A 78 -18.12 -19.83 -7.78
CA SER A 78 -18.98 -18.64 -7.59
C SER A 78 -18.52 -17.72 -6.45
N THR A 79 -17.27 -17.83 -6.00
CA THR A 79 -16.67 -16.94 -5.00
C THR A 79 -15.55 -16.10 -5.60
N TRP A 80 -15.31 -14.95 -4.99
CA TRP A 80 -14.31 -13.98 -5.38
C TRP A 80 -13.28 -13.87 -4.27
N VAL A 81 -12.01 -14.08 -4.60
CA VAL A 81 -10.90 -14.02 -3.66
C VAL A 81 -10.27 -12.65 -3.75
N LEU A 82 -10.27 -11.92 -2.65
CA LEU A 82 -9.52 -10.68 -2.50
C LEU A 82 -8.15 -10.99 -1.91
N TYR A 83 -7.10 -10.52 -2.56
CA TYR A 83 -5.75 -10.49 -2.03
C TYR A 83 -5.35 -9.04 -1.74
N ILE A 84 -4.71 -8.83 -0.60
CA ILE A 84 -4.31 -7.50 -0.14
C ILE A 84 -2.82 -7.49 0.21
N GLN A 85 -2.18 -6.37 -0.11
CA GLN A 85 -0.85 -5.96 0.38
C GLN A 85 -0.95 -4.80 1.36
#